data_AF-A0A091Q895-F1
#
_entry.id   AF-A0A091Q895-F1
#
_cell.length_a   1.000
_cell.length_b   1.000
_cell.length_c   1.000
_cell.angle_alpha   90.00
_cell.angle_beta   90.00
_cell.angle_gamma   90.00
#
_symmetry.space_group_name_H-M   'P 1'
#
loop_
_entity.id
_entity.type
_entity.pdbx_description
1 polymer ?
#
loop_
_entity_poly.entity_id
_entity_poly.type
_entity_poly.pdbx_seq_one_letter_code
_entity_poly.pdbx_strand_id
1 'polypeptide(L)'
;RRLNVRVNIELLSVSNPIHKKDLAVRLTDDTDPFFLYNLVISEEDFQSLKSQQGLLVDFSAFPQKFIDLLQQCIQEQNKDIPRFLLQLVSSAPVLDHTPVSLNVVETNPFKHLTHLSLKFLPGNDAEIKKFLASCLKRLKEDKVMLEEKLRKTEEDLTRQLSYTQQSLSEKSRELDKLKNEWTSYTTALTNKHTQELTNEKERALQAQAQYQQQHEQQKKELETVHQKSIQQLQNRLSELEVINKDLTERRYKGDSTVRELKAKLSGTEDECQRAKQEVLSLRRENTTLDAECHEKEKLINQLQTRVAVLEQEIKDKDQLVVRTKEVLDATQEQKV
;
A
#
# COMPACT_ATOMS: atom_id res chain seq x y z
N ARG A 1 -68.69 24.58 -53.08
CA ARG A 1 -67.63 23.55 -53.05
C ARG A 1 -66.30 24.28 -52.90
N ARG A 2 -65.45 23.92 -51.92
CA ARG A 2 -64.07 24.43 -51.86
C ARG A 2 -63.22 23.61 -52.83
N LEU A 3 -62.42 24.27 -53.65
CA LEU A 3 -61.51 23.66 -54.62
C LEU A 3 -60.13 24.29 -54.42
N ASN A 4 -59.09 23.50 -54.61
CA ASN A 4 -57.72 24.00 -54.62
C ASN A 4 -57.32 24.26 -56.07
N VAL A 5 -57.15 25.52 -56.42
CA VAL A 5 -56.80 25.94 -57.77
C VAL A 5 -55.41 26.57 -57.74
N ARG A 6 -54.58 26.19 -58.70
CA ARG A 6 -53.28 26.81 -58.94
C ARG A 6 -53.46 27.99 -59.88
N VAL A 7 -52.99 29.16 -59.46
CA VAL A 7 -52.98 30.37 -60.27
C VAL A 7 -51.57 30.62 -60.76
N ASN A 8 -51.38 30.69 -62.08
CA ASN A 8 -50.13 31.08 -62.72
C ASN A 8 -50.30 32.45 -63.36
N ILE A 9 -49.36 33.36 -63.09
CA ILE A 9 -49.37 34.73 -63.60
C ILE A 9 -48.05 34.93 -64.34
N GLU A 10 -48.13 35.29 -65.62
CA GLU A 10 -46.99 35.43 -66.50
C GLU A 10 -47.12 36.74 -67.32
N LEU A 11 -46.02 37.47 -67.48
CA LEU A 11 -45.94 38.63 -68.37
C LEU A 11 -45.39 38.17 -69.71
N LEU A 12 -46.25 38.14 -70.73
CA LEU A 12 -45.89 37.76 -72.08
C LEU A 12 -45.35 38.97 -72.83
N SER A 13 -44.22 38.79 -73.52
CA SER A 13 -43.68 39.79 -74.44
C SER A 13 -44.08 39.41 -75.86
N VAL A 14 -44.86 40.27 -76.53
CA VAL A 14 -45.27 40.04 -77.92
C VAL A 14 -44.14 40.50 -78.84
N SER A 15 -43.77 39.67 -79.82
CA SER A 15 -42.64 39.86 -80.75
C SER A 15 -42.82 40.97 -81.79
N ASN A 16 -43.71 41.95 -81.56
CA ASN A 16 -43.94 43.10 -82.44
C ASN A 16 -43.11 44.33 -82.00
N PRO A 17 -42.74 45.23 -82.93
CA PRO A 17 -41.72 46.28 -82.72
C PRO A 17 -42.14 47.45 -81.82
N ILE A 18 -43.37 47.45 -81.29
CA ILE A 18 -43.83 48.37 -80.26
C ILE A 18 -44.03 47.49 -79.02
N HIS A 19 -43.15 47.63 -78.03
CA HIS A 19 -43.11 46.80 -76.81
C HIS A 19 -44.45 46.74 -76.06
N LYS A 20 -45.37 45.88 -76.48
CA LYS A 20 -46.60 45.56 -75.77
C LYS A 20 -46.35 44.32 -74.90
N LYS A 21 -46.58 44.47 -73.60
CA LYS A 21 -46.57 43.37 -72.64
C LYS A 21 -48.02 42.98 -72.38
N ASP A 22 -48.32 41.69 -72.47
CA ASP A 22 -49.62 41.17 -72.11
C ASP A 22 -49.51 40.42 -70.78
N LEU A 23 -50.50 40.58 -69.91
CA LEU A 23 -50.60 39.81 -68.68
C LEU A 23 -51.42 38.54 -68.97
N ALA A 24 -50.78 37.38 -68.87
CA ALA A 24 -51.46 36.10 -68.92
C ALA A 24 -51.68 35.56 -67.51
N VAL A 25 -52.94 35.25 -67.19
CA VAL A 25 -53.31 34.55 -65.97
C VAL A 25 -53.94 33.22 -66.35
N ARG A 26 -53.50 32.16 -65.70
CA ARG A 26 -53.98 30.81 -65.92
C ARG A 26 -54.43 30.17 -64.62
N LEU A 27 -55.59 29.54 -64.64
CA LEU A 27 -56.11 28.72 -63.54
C LEU A 27 -56.05 27.24 -63.94
N THR A 28 -55.49 26.42 -63.06
CA THR A 28 -55.42 24.96 -63.25
C THR A 28 -55.78 24.24 -61.96
N ASP A 29 -56.30 23.01 -62.07
CA ASP A 29 -56.56 22.13 -60.93
C ASP A 29 -55.62 20.93 -61.03
N ASP A 30 -54.90 20.62 -59.95
CA ASP A 30 -53.98 19.48 -59.93
C ASP A 30 -54.75 18.13 -59.93
N THR A 31 -56.05 18.14 -59.61
CA THR A 31 -56.94 16.96 -59.63
C THR A 31 -57.69 16.75 -60.93
N ASP A 32 -57.82 17.79 -61.76
CA ASP A 32 -58.49 17.74 -63.07
C ASP A 32 -57.58 18.34 -64.15
N PRO A 33 -56.89 17.50 -64.95
CA PRO A 33 -55.99 17.95 -66.02
C PRO A 33 -56.67 18.76 -67.14
N PHE A 34 -58.00 18.69 -67.26
CA PHE A 34 -58.77 19.43 -68.26
C PHE A 34 -59.28 20.77 -67.71
N PHE A 35 -59.20 21.00 -66.39
CA PHE A 35 -59.48 22.28 -65.78
C PHE A 35 -58.39 23.28 -66.18
N LEU A 36 -58.66 24.04 -67.23
CA LEU A 36 -57.79 25.08 -67.74
C LEU A 36 -58.63 26.31 -68.06
N TYR A 37 -58.32 27.42 -67.40
CA TYR A 37 -58.92 28.71 -67.70
C TYR A 37 -57.82 29.73 -67.95
N ASN A 38 -57.95 30.49 -69.03
CA ASN A 38 -56.97 31.49 -69.43
C ASN A 38 -57.62 32.87 -69.48
N LEU A 39 -56.82 33.88 -69.13
CA LEU A 39 -57.12 35.28 -69.27
C LEU A 39 -55.86 35.96 -69.79
N VAL A 40 -55.98 36.68 -70.89
CA VAL A 40 -54.90 37.54 -71.40
C VAL A 40 -55.43 38.96 -71.39
N ILE A 41 -54.72 39.85 -70.69
CA ILE A 41 -55.05 41.27 -70.60
C ILE A 41 -53.92 42.03 -71.28
N SER A 42 -54.24 42.67 -72.41
CA SER A 42 -53.36 43.67 -73.01
C SER A 42 -53.43 44.99 -72.24
N GLU A 43 -52.46 45.87 -72.45
CA GLU A 43 -52.49 47.21 -71.85
C GLU A 43 -53.74 48.03 -72.25
N GLU A 44 -54.27 47.80 -73.47
CA GLU A 44 -55.50 48.44 -73.96
C GLU A 44 -56.75 47.90 -73.24
N ASP A 45 -56.86 46.58 -73.11
CA ASP A 45 -57.96 45.94 -72.37
C ASP A 45 -57.95 46.34 -70.90
N PHE A 46 -56.75 46.55 -70.34
CA PHE A 46 -56.58 47.00 -68.97
C PHE A 46 -57.19 48.38 -68.72
N GLN A 47 -57.15 49.33 -69.67
CA GLN A 47 -57.77 50.64 -69.47
C GLN A 47 -59.29 50.52 -69.28
N SER A 48 -59.91 49.61 -70.05
CA SER A 48 -61.34 49.29 -69.89
C SER A 48 -61.62 48.64 -68.54
N LEU A 49 -60.79 47.67 -68.14
CA LEU A 49 -60.89 47.00 -66.84
C LEU A 49 -60.73 47.99 -65.68
N LYS A 50 -59.76 48.90 -65.77
CA LYS A 50 -59.44 49.95 -64.81
C LYS A 50 -60.64 50.85 -64.58
N SER A 51 -61.28 51.31 -65.66
CA SER A 51 -62.49 52.14 -65.57
C SER A 51 -63.69 51.37 -65.02
N GLN A 52 -63.94 50.15 -65.49
CA GLN A 52 -65.10 49.35 -65.09
C GLN A 52 -65.07 48.94 -63.61
N GLN A 53 -63.89 48.70 -63.04
CA GLN A 53 -63.72 48.25 -61.65
C GLN A 53 -63.14 49.32 -60.73
N GLY A 54 -62.95 50.55 -61.22
CA GLY A 54 -62.42 51.66 -60.43
C GLY A 54 -61.00 51.41 -59.89
N LEU A 55 -60.15 50.72 -60.66
CA LEU A 55 -58.78 50.42 -60.23
C LEU A 55 -57.94 51.71 -60.26
N LEU A 56 -57.18 51.96 -59.19
CA LEU A 56 -56.34 53.16 -59.05
C LEU A 56 -54.90 52.95 -59.49
N VAL A 57 -54.57 51.76 -59.99
CA VAL A 57 -53.20 51.37 -60.36
C VAL A 57 -53.02 51.30 -61.88
N ASP A 58 -51.78 51.42 -62.32
CA ASP A 58 -51.41 51.30 -63.73
C ASP A 58 -51.09 49.84 -64.08
N PHE A 59 -51.03 49.56 -65.39
CA PHE A 59 -50.87 48.20 -65.91
C PHE A 59 -49.60 47.52 -65.37
N SER A 60 -48.51 48.26 -65.19
CA SER A 60 -47.25 47.73 -64.66
C SER A 60 -47.33 47.28 -63.20
N ALA A 61 -48.17 47.94 -62.38
CA ALA A 61 -48.34 47.65 -60.96
C ALA A 61 -49.47 46.65 -60.68
N PHE A 62 -50.39 46.48 -61.63
CA PHE A 62 -51.56 45.63 -61.49
C PHE A 62 -51.24 44.16 -61.16
N PRO A 63 -50.31 43.46 -61.84
CA PRO A 63 -49.98 42.06 -61.53
C PRO A 63 -49.58 41.86 -60.07
N GLN A 64 -48.76 42.75 -59.53
CA GLN A 64 -48.33 42.68 -58.13
C GLN A 64 -49.51 42.89 -57.17
N LYS A 65 -50.40 43.86 -57.45
CA LYS A 65 -51.60 44.07 -56.63
C LYS A 65 -52.56 42.89 -56.66
N PHE A 66 -52.67 42.23 -57.81
CA PHE A 66 -53.44 41.00 -57.91
C PHE A 66 -52.80 39.85 -57.09
N ILE A 67 -51.47 39.71 -57.14
CA ILE A 67 -50.74 38.73 -56.30
C ILE A 67 -50.97 39.02 -54.81
N ASP A 68 -50.89 40.27 -54.37
CA ASP A 68 -51.12 40.66 -52.98
C ASP A 68 -52.53 40.24 -52.50
N LEU A 69 -53.55 40.44 -53.35
CA LEU A 69 -54.93 39.99 -53.09
C LEU A 69 -55.05 38.46 -53.02
N LEU A 70 -54.37 37.72 -53.90
CA LEU A 70 -54.33 36.25 -53.85
C LEU A 70 -53.63 35.76 -52.59
N GLN A 71 -52.57 36.43 -52.14
CA GLN A 71 -51.87 36.09 -50.89
C GLN A 71 -52.78 36.27 -49.67
N GLN A 72 -53.63 37.30 -49.63
CA GLN A 72 -54.65 37.46 -48.58
C GLN A 72 -55.63 36.27 -48.58
N CYS A 73 -56.05 35.78 -49.75
CA CYS A 73 -56.89 34.59 -49.85
C CYS A 73 -56.17 33.33 -49.34
N ILE A 74 -54.88 33.16 -49.66
CA ILE A 74 -54.07 32.02 -49.21
C ILE A 74 -53.92 32.02 -47.68
N GLN A 75 -53.68 33.19 -47.07
CA GLN A 75 -53.57 33.33 -45.61
C GLN A 75 -54.86 32.96 -44.86
N GLU A 76 -56.01 33.12 -45.52
CA GLU A 76 -57.33 32.83 -44.96
C GLU A 76 -57.84 31.41 -45.30
N GLN A 77 -57.15 30.66 -46.18
CA GLN A 77 -57.63 29.39 -46.78
C GLN A 77 -58.04 28.33 -45.75
N ASN A 78 -57.31 28.22 -44.63
CA ASN A 78 -57.52 27.20 -43.61
C ASN A 78 -58.44 27.65 -42.46
N LYS A 79 -59.04 28.84 -42.54
CA LYS A 79 -59.94 29.35 -41.49
C LYS A 79 -61.37 28.86 -41.72
N ASP A 80 -62.10 28.69 -40.61
CA ASP A 80 -63.52 28.29 -40.66
C ASP A 80 -64.37 29.38 -41.30
N ILE A 81 -64.11 30.65 -40.92
CA ILE A 81 -64.78 31.84 -41.45
C ILE A 81 -63.73 32.74 -42.11
N PRO A 82 -63.33 32.45 -43.36
CA PRO A 82 -62.30 33.21 -44.06
C PRO A 82 -62.78 34.63 -44.37
N ARG A 83 -61.97 35.63 -44.02
CA ARG A 83 -62.27 37.03 -44.34
C ARG A 83 -62.11 37.32 -45.83
N PHE A 84 -61.08 36.77 -46.46
CA PHE A 84 -60.83 36.88 -47.90
C PHE A 84 -61.07 35.55 -48.59
N LEU A 85 -61.78 35.59 -49.71
CA LEU A 85 -62.25 34.45 -50.46
C LEU A 85 -61.99 34.65 -51.94
N LEU A 86 -61.56 33.58 -52.60
CA LEU A 86 -61.49 33.52 -54.05
C LEU A 86 -62.70 32.73 -54.57
N GLN A 87 -63.57 33.38 -55.33
CA GLN A 87 -64.81 32.80 -55.82
C GLN A 87 -64.81 32.71 -57.34
N LEU A 88 -64.91 31.50 -57.88
CA LEU A 88 -65.12 31.27 -59.30
C LEU A 88 -66.63 31.09 -59.58
N VAL A 89 -67.21 31.97 -60.39
CA VAL A 89 -68.64 32.01 -60.70
C VAL A 89 -68.86 31.80 -62.20
N SER A 90 -69.73 30.86 -62.56
CA SER A 90 -70.22 30.70 -63.94
C SER A 90 -71.65 31.25 -64.05
N SER A 91 -71.94 32.01 -65.10
CA SER A 91 -73.24 32.67 -65.30
C SER A 91 -74.31 31.75 -65.91
N ALA A 92 -73.95 30.56 -66.40
CA ALA A 92 -74.86 29.58 -67.00
C ALA A 92 -74.45 28.14 -66.65
N PRO A 93 -75.38 27.15 -66.71
CA PRO A 93 -75.00 25.74 -66.72
C PRO A 93 -74.02 25.53 -67.87
N VAL A 94 -72.91 24.85 -67.58
CA VAL A 94 -71.70 24.71 -68.40
C VAL A 94 -72.05 24.29 -69.84
N LEU A 95 -72.33 25.29 -70.67
CA LEU A 95 -72.27 25.21 -72.13
C LEU A 95 -70.83 25.49 -72.50
N ASP A 96 -70.29 24.65 -73.39
CA ASP A 96 -68.93 24.75 -73.87
C ASP A 96 -68.60 26.21 -74.24
N HIS A 97 -67.55 26.75 -73.64
CA HIS A 97 -67.00 28.09 -73.88
C HIS A 97 -67.67 29.29 -73.18
N THR A 98 -68.50 29.08 -72.16
CA THR A 98 -69.01 30.22 -71.37
C THR A 98 -67.90 30.84 -70.49
N PRO A 99 -67.71 32.17 -70.51
CA PRO A 99 -66.75 32.83 -69.62
C PRO A 99 -67.12 32.66 -68.14
N VAL A 100 -66.10 32.50 -67.29
CA VAL A 100 -66.26 32.42 -65.83
C VAL A 100 -65.63 33.63 -65.15
N SER A 101 -66.24 34.12 -64.08
CA SER A 101 -65.72 35.27 -63.31
C SER A 101 -65.00 34.78 -62.06
N LEU A 102 -63.71 35.10 -61.95
CA LEU A 102 -62.91 34.92 -60.75
C LEU A 102 -62.93 36.20 -59.91
N ASN A 103 -63.57 36.13 -58.75
CA ASN A 103 -63.77 37.25 -57.86
C ASN A 103 -62.89 37.10 -56.61
N VAL A 104 -62.15 38.14 -56.27
CA VAL A 104 -61.56 38.30 -54.93
C VAL A 104 -62.58 39.02 -54.07
N VAL A 105 -63.10 38.33 -53.06
CA VAL A 105 -64.19 38.82 -52.20
C VAL A 105 -63.71 38.93 -50.76
N GLU A 106 -63.95 40.07 -50.14
CA GLU A 106 -63.80 40.24 -48.69
C GLU A 106 -65.18 40.16 -48.03
N THR A 107 -65.29 39.32 -47.00
CA THR A 107 -66.49 39.20 -46.18
C THR A 107 -66.34 40.05 -44.94
N ASN A 108 -67.16 41.09 -44.83
CA ASN A 108 -67.33 41.92 -43.64
C ASN A 108 -68.62 41.49 -42.92
N PRO A 109 -68.76 41.69 -41.59
CA PRO A 109 -70.00 41.45 -40.85
C PRO A 109 -71.30 41.94 -41.50
N PHE A 110 -71.25 42.99 -42.33
CA PHE A 110 -72.43 43.54 -42.99
C PHE A 110 -72.66 43.03 -44.44
N LYS A 111 -71.59 42.84 -45.24
CA LYS A 111 -71.70 42.53 -46.67
C LYS A 111 -70.45 41.86 -47.24
N HIS A 112 -70.60 41.28 -48.43
CA HIS A 112 -69.49 40.85 -49.28
C HIS A 112 -69.05 42.01 -50.19
N LEU A 113 -67.75 42.31 -50.19
CA LEU A 113 -67.13 43.32 -51.03
C LEU A 113 -66.23 42.65 -52.06
N THR A 114 -66.52 42.83 -53.35
CA THR A 114 -65.64 42.36 -54.43
C THR A 114 -64.51 43.36 -54.66
N HIS A 115 -63.28 42.95 -54.40
CA HIS A 115 -62.07 43.74 -54.65
C HIS A 115 -61.64 43.73 -56.11
N LEU A 116 -61.82 42.58 -56.79
CA LEU A 116 -61.43 42.39 -58.18
C LEU A 116 -62.28 41.28 -58.79
N SER A 117 -62.73 41.45 -60.03
CA SER A 117 -63.52 40.46 -60.79
C SER A 117 -62.92 40.24 -62.17
N LEU A 118 -62.22 39.13 -62.40
CA LEU A 118 -61.57 38.84 -63.67
C LEU A 118 -62.36 37.79 -64.47
N LYS A 119 -62.61 38.06 -65.75
CA LYS A 119 -63.31 37.12 -66.63
C LYS A 119 -62.32 36.20 -67.34
N PHE A 120 -62.45 34.91 -67.14
CA PHE A 120 -61.63 33.89 -67.77
C PHE A 120 -62.42 33.12 -68.82
N LEU A 121 -61.71 32.62 -69.82
CA LEU A 121 -62.25 31.69 -70.82
C LEU A 121 -61.74 30.28 -70.54
N PRO A 122 -62.60 29.25 -70.66
CA PRO A 122 -62.13 27.87 -70.61
C PRO A 122 -61.21 27.61 -71.80
N GLY A 123 -60.13 26.87 -71.56
CA GLY A 123 -59.18 26.49 -72.59
C GLY A 123 -59.85 25.59 -73.63
N ASN A 124 -59.58 25.83 -74.91
CA ASN A 124 -60.03 24.92 -75.97
C ASN A 124 -59.12 23.69 -76.07
N ASP A 125 -59.53 22.68 -76.85
CA ASP A 125 -58.77 21.44 -77.04
C ASP A 125 -57.31 21.67 -77.47
N ALA A 126 -57.04 22.67 -78.31
CA ALA A 126 -55.69 22.96 -78.77
C ALA A 126 -54.82 23.53 -77.64
N GLU A 127 -55.39 24.42 -76.82
CA GLU A 127 -54.73 25.01 -75.66
C GLU A 127 -54.48 23.99 -74.56
N ILE A 128 -55.49 23.15 -74.27
CA ILE A 128 -55.36 22.04 -73.29
C ILE A 128 -54.28 21.07 -73.76
N LYS A 129 -54.30 20.62 -75.02
CA LYS A 129 -53.25 19.73 -75.56
C LYS A 129 -51.86 20.35 -75.46
N LYS A 130 -51.72 21.64 -75.81
CA LYS A 130 -50.45 22.35 -75.71
C LYS A 130 -49.97 22.43 -74.26
N PHE A 131 -50.87 22.79 -73.33
CA PHE A 131 -50.57 22.85 -71.91
C PHE A 131 -50.13 21.49 -71.35
N LEU A 132 -50.92 20.44 -71.60
CA LEU A 132 -50.61 19.08 -71.16
C LEU A 132 -49.30 18.56 -71.75
N ALA A 133 -49.01 18.84 -73.03
CA ALA A 133 -47.75 18.47 -73.67
C ALA A 133 -46.55 19.17 -73.00
N SER A 134 -46.68 20.46 -72.67
CA SER A 134 -45.65 21.20 -71.93
C SER A 134 -45.45 20.65 -70.51
N CYS A 135 -46.53 20.35 -69.79
CA CYS A 135 -46.47 19.73 -68.47
C CYS A 135 -45.80 18.35 -68.52
N LEU A 136 -46.19 17.50 -69.48
CA LEU A 136 -45.62 16.17 -69.65
C LEU A 136 -44.13 16.23 -70.00
N LYS A 137 -43.73 17.16 -70.88
CA LYS A 137 -42.33 17.37 -71.23
C LYS A 137 -41.50 17.73 -69.99
N ARG A 138 -41.94 18.72 -69.22
CA ARG A 138 -41.27 19.13 -67.97
C ARG A 138 -41.19 17.98 -66.97
N LEU A 139 -42.29 17.26 -66.75
CA LEU A 139 -42.31 16.11 -65.84
C LEU A 139 -41.34 15.00 -66.27
N LYS A 140 -41.21 14.74 -67.57
CA LYS A 140 -40.23 13.76 -68.09
C LYS A 140 -38.79 14.23 -67.87
N GLU A 141 -38.51 15.51 -68.11
CA GLU A 141 -37.19 16.11 -67.87
C GLU A 141 -36.82 16.05 -66.38
N ASP A 142 -37.73 16.47 -65.50
CA ASP A 142 -37.56 16.42 -64.05
C ASP A 142 -37.34 14.98 -63.55
N LYS A 143 -38.11 14.01 -64.07
CA LYS A 143 -37.96 12.59 -63.74
C LYS A 143 -36.57 12.08 -64.07
N VAL A 144 -36.08 12.29 -65.29
CA VAL A 144 -34.75 11.84 -65.72
C VAL A 144 -33.66 12.47 -64.86
N MET A 145 -33.77 13.77 -64.58
CA MET A 145 -32.84 14.48 -63.71
C MET A 145 -32.83 13.92 -62.28
N LEU A 146 -33.99 13.59 -61.72
CA LEU A 146 -34.11 13.01 -60.39
C LEU A 146 -33.57 11.58 -60.34
N GLU A 147 -33.85 10.76 -61.36
CA GLU A 147 -33.32 9.39 -61.47
C GLU A 147 -31.78 9.39 -61.58
N GLU A 148 -31.21 10.31 -62.37
CA GLU A 148 -29.74 10.43 -62.48
C GLU A 148 -29.10 10.89 -61.17
N LYS A 149 -29.71 11.85 -60.47
CA LYS A 149 -29.25 12.29 -59.15
C LYS A 149 -29.32 11.15 -58.14
N LEU A 150 -30.44 10.43 -58.09
CA LEU A 150 -30.62 9.29 -57.19
C LEU A 150 -29.53 8.25 -57.41
N ARG A 151 -29.34 7.81 -58.66
CA ARG A 151 -28.30 6.83 -59.02
C ARG A 151 -26.92 7.28 -58.57
N LYS A 152 -26.53 8.53 -58.85
CA LYS A 152 -25.23 9.07 -58.44
C LYS A 152 -25.08 9.05 -56.91
N THR A 153 -26.11 9.47 -56.18
CA THR A 153 -26.07 9.44 -54.71
C THR A 153 -25.98 8.03 -54.14
N GLU A 154 -26.67 7.05 -54.74
CA GLU A 154 -26.61 5.65 -54.33
C GLU A 154 -25.23 5.05 -54.59
N GLU A 155 -24.63 5.32 -55.76
CA GLU A 155 -23.27 4.89 -56.12
C GLU A 155 -22.23 5.46 -55.14
N ASP A 156 -22.30 6.76 -54.87
CA ASP A 156 -21.38 7.45 -53.95
C ASP A 156 -21.50 6.92 -52.52
N LEU A 157 -22.73 6.76 -52.01
CA LEU A 157 -22.96 6.23 -50.66
C LEU A 157 -22.51 4.76 -50.55
N THR A 158 -22.79 3.94 -51.56
CA THR A 158 -22.35 2.54 -51.58
C THR A 158 -20.82 2.44 -51.58
N ARG A 159 -20.14 3.31 -52.33
CA ARG A 159 -18.67 3.38 -52.34
C ARG A 159 -18.09 3.84 -51.00
N GLN A 160 -18.69 4.85 -50.37
CA GLN A 160 -18.24 5.31 -49.05
C GLN A 160 -18.45 4.23 -47.98
N LEU A 161 -19.58 3.53 -48.03
CA LEU A 161 -19.89 2.43 -47.11
C LEU A 161 -18.90 1.28 -47.25
N SER A 162 -18.57 0.87 -48.48
CA SER A 162 -17.59 -0.21 -48.69
C SER A 162 -16.19 0.17 -48.19
N TYR A 163 -15.75 1.41 -48.46
CA TYR A 163 -14.46 1.91 -47.97
C TYR A 163 -14.40 1.97 -46.44
N THR A 164 -15.43 2.52 -45.79
CA THR A 164 -15.48 2.59 -44.33
C THR A 164 -15.57 1.22 -43.70
N GLN A 165 -16.33 0.28 -44.28
CA GLN A 165 -16.40 -1.10 -43.79
C GLN A 165 -15.06 -1.82 -43.92
N GLN A 166 -14.36 -1.65 -45.05
CA GLN A 166 -13.01 -2.21 -45.22
C GLN A 166 -12.05 -1.62 -44.18
N SER A 167 -11.99 -0.29 -44.04
CA SER A 167 -11.12 0.36 -43.07
C SER A 167 -11.41 -0.06 -41.63
N LEU A 168 -12.69 -0.19 -41.27
CA LEU A 168 -13.11 -0.69 -39.96
C LEU A 168 -12.64 -2.13 -39.73
N SER A 169 -12.74 -3.00 -40.75
CA SER A 169 -12.27 -4.38 -40.64
C SER A 169 -10.75 -4.46 -40.46
N GLU A 170 -9.98 -3.62 -41.16
CA GLU A 170 -8.53 -3.53 -41.04
C GLU A 170 -8.13 -3.05 -39.64
N LYS A 171 -8.77 -1.98 -39.15
CA LYS A 171 -8.51 -1.45 -37.81
C LYS A 171 -8.93 -2.39 -36.69
N SER A 172 -10.04 -3.11 -36.85
CA SER A 172 -10.45 -4.14 -35.88
C SER A 172 -9.40 -5.26 -35.81
N ARG A 173 -8.88 -5.70 -36.96
CA ARG A 173 -7.82 -6.71 -37.02
C ARG A 173 -6.50 -6.23 -36.40
N GLU A 174 -6.11 -4.98 -36.63
CA GLU A 174 -4.93 -4.38 -35.98
C GLU A 174 -5.09 -4.32 -34.45
N LEU A 175 -6.28 -3.94 -33.98
CA LEU A 175 -6.60 -3.85 -32.57
C LEU A 175 -6.56 -5.22 -31.89
N ASP A 176 -7.10 -6.26 -32.53
CA ASP A 176 -7.04 -7.63 -32.01
C ASP A 176 -5.61 -8.17 -31.96
N LYS A 177 -4.77 -7.85 -32.96
CA LYS A 177 -3.34 -8.19 -32.92
C LYS A 177 -2.64 -7.54 -31.73
N LEU A 178 -2.82 -6.22 -31.55
CA LEU A 178 -2.22 -5.50 -30.43
C LEU A 178 -2.70 -6.02 -29.08
N LYS A 179 -3.98 -6.36 -28.93
CA LYS A 179 -4.50 -7.00 -27.71
C LYS A 179 -3.83 -8.34 -27.44
N ASN A 180 -3.66 -9.17 -28.46
CA ASN A 180 -3.01 -10.48 -28.34
C ASN A 180 -1.52 -10.36 -28.00
N GLU A 181 -0.82 -9.41 -28.61
CA GLU A 181 0.58 -9.10 -28.29
C GLU A 181 0.72 -8.57 -26.87
N TRP A 182 -0.15 -7.65 -26.46
CA TRP A 182 -0.12 -7.08 -25.12
C TRP A 182 -0.43 -8.12 -24.04
N THR A 183 -1.43 -8.97 -24.27
CA THR A 183 -1.76 -10.08 -23.34
C THR A 183 -0.63 -11.10 -23.26
N SER A 184 0.01 -11.44 -24.38
CA SER A 184 1.18 -12.31 -24.41
C SER A 184 2.36 -11.71 -23.63
N TYR A 185 2.64 -10.42 -23.86
CA TYR A 185 3.69 -9.68 -23.17
C TYR A 185 3.44 -9.61 -21.65
N THR A 186 2.21 -9.25 -21.27
CA THR A 186 1.80 -9.17 -19.85
C THR A 186 1.93 -10.53 -19.18
N THR A 187 1.46 -11.60 -19.82
CA THR A 187 1.56 -12.97 -19.29
C THR A 187 3.01 -13.40 -19.14
N ALA A 188 3.86 -13.15 -20.15
CA ALA A 188 5.28 -13.48 -20.08
C ALA A 188 5.99 -12.73 -18.95
N LEU A 189 5.69 -11.44 -18.78
CA LEU A 189 6.27 -10.62 -17.71
C LEU A 189 5.80 -11.08 -16.32
N THR A 190 4.50 -11.36 -16.16
CA THR A 190 3.92 -11.88 -14.91
C THR A 190 4.54 -13.23 -14.55
N ASN A 191 4.70 -14.13 -15.52
CA ASN A 191 5.34 -15.42 -15.31
C ASN A 191 6.81 -15.25 -14.89
N LYS A 192 7.54 -14.36 -15.56
CA LYS A 192 8.94 -14.06 -15.21
C LYS A 192 9.07 -13.53 -13.78
N HIS A 193 8.28 -12.54 -13.40
CA HIS A 193 8.29 -11.99 -12.04
C HIS A 193 7.87 -13.02 -10.99
N THR A 194 6.89 -13.86 -11.31
CA THR A 194 6.46 -14.94 -10.41
C THR A 194 7.60 -15.94 -10.20
N GLN A 195 8.30 -16.33 -11.28
CA GLN A 195 9.44 -17.23 -11.20
C GLN A 195 10.62 -16.64 -10.42
N GLU A 196 10.94 -15.36 -10.64
CA GLU A 196 11.99 -14.67 -9.88
C GLU A 196 11.63 -14.60 -8.40
N LEU A 197 10.37 -14.29 -8.07
CA LEU A 197 9.89 -14.26 -6.69
C LEU A 197 9.95 -15.64 -6.03
N THR A 198 9.59 -16.72 -6.73
CA THR A 198 9.71 -18.08 -6.19
C THR A 198 11.17 -18.47 -5.97
N ASN A 199 12.06 -18.12 -6.90
CA ASN A 199 13.49 -18.42 -6.78
C ASN A 199 14.12 -17.65 -5.60
N GLU A 200 13.77 -16.38 -5.39
CA GLU A 200 14.23 -15.61 -4.23
C GLU A 200 13.69 -16.17 -2.91
N LYS A 201 12.41 -16.57 -2.87
CA LYS A 201 11.83 -17.23 -1.68
C LYS A 201 12.54 -18.54 -1.35
N GLU A 202 12.83 -19.36 -2.36
CA GLU A 202 13.55 -20.62 -2.17
C GLU A 202 14.98 -20.38 -1.67
N ARG A 203 15.70 -19.40 -2.24
CA ARG A 203 17.04 -19.01 -1.76
C ARG A 203 17.01 -18.51 -0.32
N ALA A 204 16.03 -17.68 0.05
CA ALA A 204 15.87 -17.19 1.41
C ALA A 204 15.58 -18.34 2.40
N LEU A 205 14.72 -19.29 2.02
CA LEU A 205 14.43 -20.48 2.83
C LEU A 205 15.65 -21.37 3.01
N GLN A 206 16.42 -21.61 1.94
CA GLN A 206 17.66 -22.39 2.01
C GLN A 206 18.70 -21.70 2.91
N ALA A 207 18.89 -20.39 2.78
CA ALA A 207 19.78 -19.63 3.65
C ALA A 207 19.33 -19.68 5.12
N GLN A 208 18.03 -19.51 5.38
CA GLN A 208 17.46 -19.62 6.72
C GLN A 208 17.71 -21.00 7.34
N ALA A 209 17.50 -22.08 6.58
CA ALA A 209 17.76 -23.45 7.04
C ALA A 209 19.25 -23.67 7.34
N GLN A 210 20.15 -23.16 6.50
CA GLN A 210 21.60 -23.24 6.74
C GLN A 210 22.01 -22.48 8.01
N TYR A 211 21.51 -21.27 8.22
CA TYR A 211 21.78 -20.49 9.44
C TYR A 211 21.25 -21.20 10.69
N GLN A 212 20.04 -21.78 10.63
CA GLN A 212 19.50 -22.56 11.73
C GLN A 212 20.36 -23.78 12.05
N GLN A 213 20.80 -24.51 11.03
CA GLN A 213 21.67 -25.67 11.21
C GLN A 213 23.02 -25.29 11.81
N GLN A 214 23.65 -24.21 11.32
CA GLN A 214 24.91 -23.71 11.88
C GLN A 214 24.75 -23.26 13.33
N HIS A 215 23.68 -22.53 13.64
CA HIS A 215 23.41 -22.07 15.00
C HIS A 215 23.19 -23.25 15.96
N GLU A 216 22.41 -24.26 15.55
CA GLU A 216 22.19 -25.47 16.35
C GLU A 216 23.49 -26.27 16.55
N GLN A 217 24.34 -26.34 15.52
CA GLN A 217 25.65 -26.99 15.61
C GLN A 217 26.59 -26.25 16.58
N GLN A 218 26.70 -24.93 16.46
CA GLN A 218 27.50 -24.10 17.37
C GLN A 218 27.00 -24.19 18.81
N LYS A 219 25.68 -24.21 19.01
CA LYS A 219 25.06 -24.39 20.32
C LYS A 219 25.47 -25.74 20.92
N LYS A 220 25.35 -26.84 20.18
CA LYS A 220 25.78 -28.17 20.63
C LYS A 220 27.27 -28.22 20.93
N GLU A 221 28.11 -27.64 20.09
CA GLU A 221 29.55 -27.57 20.32
C GLU A 221 29.86 -26.81 21.62
N LEU A 222 29.25 -25.65 21.84
CA LEU A 222 29.41 -24.87 23.06
C LEU A 222 28.92 -25.63 24.31
N GLU A 223 27.76 -26.28 24.22
CA GLU A 223 27.22 -27.14 25.28
C GLU A 223 28.19 -28.29 25.60
N THR A 224 28.76 -28.96 24.60
CA THR A 224 29.74 -30.03 24.83
C THR A 224 31.04 -29.53 25.45
N VAL A 225 31.53 -28.36 25.05
CA VAL A 225 32.73 -27.73 25.65
C VAL A 225 32.47 -27.35 27.10
N HIS A 226 31.34 -26.71 27.39
CA HIS A 226 30.94 -26.39 28.76
C HIS A 226 30.75 -27.64 29.61
N GLN A 227 30.12 -28.69 29.07
CA GLN A 227 29.95 -29.96 29.79
C GLN A 227 31.30 -30.59 30.15
N LYS A 228 32.27 -30.58 29.22
CA LYS A 228 33.64 -31.06 29.49
C LYS A 228 34.34 -30.22 30.56
N SER A 229 34.21 -28.89 30.50
CA SER A 229 34.78 -27.98 31.49
C SER A 229 34.19 -28.21 32.89
N ILE A 230 32.86 -28.34 32.98
CA ILE A 230 32.16 -28.69 34.21
C ILE A 230 32.68 -30.02 34.76
N GLN A 231 32.81 -31.05 33.92
CA GLN A 231 33.33 -32.35 34.35
C GLN A 231 34.77 -32.26 34.87
N GLN A 232 35.64 -31.49 34.20
CA GLN A 232 37.01 -31.25 34.64
C GLN A 232 37.06 -30.53 36.00
N LEU A 233 36.25 -29.48 36.17
CA LEU A 233 36.15 -28.75 37.43
C LEU A 233 35.61 -29.64 38.55
N GLN A 234 34.58 -30.44 38.29
CA GLN A 234 34.04 -31.42 39.24
C GLN A 234 35.09 -32.45 39.66
N ASN A 235 35.84 -33.02 38.70
CA ASN A 235 36.93 -33.94 39.00
C ASN A 235 37.99 -33.27 39.87
N ARG A 236 38.41 -32.04 39.51
CA ARG A 236 39.40 -31.29 40.29
C ARG A 236 38.91 -30.96 41.70
N LEU A 237 37.63 -30.64 41.84
CA LEU A 237 37.00 -30.35 43.12
C LEU A 237 37.00 -31.62 43.99
N SER A 238 36.65 -32.78 43.42
CA SER A 238 36.72 -34.07 44.12
C SER A 238 38.15 -34.46 44.53
N GLU A 239 39.16 -34.22 43.70
CA GLU A 239 40.57 -34.41 44.06
C GLU A 239 40.98 -33.52 45.23
N LEU A 240 40.62 -32.24 45.19
CA LEU A 240 40.91 -31.29 46.26
C LEU A 240 40.18 -31.65 47.55
N GLU A 241 38.95 -32.13 47.49
CA GLU A 241 38.21 -32.63 48.65
C GLU A 241 38.92 -33.83 49.29
N VAL A 242 39.40 -34.79 48.49
CA VAL A 242 40.17 -35.94 48.98
C VAL A 242 41.48 -35.50 49.62
N ILE A 243 42.23 -34.62 48.96
CA ILE A 243 43.50 -34.08 49.49
C ILE A 243 43.25 -33.31 50.78
N ASN A 244 42.21 -32.48 50.84
CA ASN A 244 41.87 -31.70 52.03
C ASN A 244 41.49 -32.62 53.19
N LYS A 245 40.74 -33.69 52.92
CA LYS A 245 40.42 -34.71 53.93
C LYS A 245 41.68 -35.40 54.46
N ASP A 246 42.58 -35.85 53.59
CA ASP A 246 43.85 -36.49 54.00
C ASP A 246 44.76 -35.52 54.77
N LEU A 247 44.90 -34.27 54.31
CA LEU A 247 45.65 -33.24 55.04
C LEU A 247 45.03 -32.95 56.41
N THR A 248 43.70 -32.91 56.50
CA THR A 248 42.97 -32.72 57.75
C THR A 248 43.21 -33.90 58.69
N GLU A 249 43.15 -35.14 58.20
CA GLU A 249 43.48 -36.34 58.98
C GLU A 249 44.94 -36.35 59.47
N ARG A 250 45.89 -35.97 58.60
CA ARG A 250 47.31 -35.82 58.99
C ARG A 250 47.49 -34.74 60.04
N ARG A 251 46.80 -33.59 59.90
CA ARG A 251 46.82 -32.53 60.91
C ARG A 251 46.31 -33.06 62.25
N TYR A 252 45.16 -33.75 62.28
CA TYR A 252 44.64 -34.34 63.51
C TYR A 252 45.61 -35.36 64.14
N LYS A 253 46.25 -36.22 63.33
CA LYS A 253 47.29 -37.14 63.81
C LYS A 253 48.50 -36.37 64.36
N GLY A 254 49.00 -35.37 63.64
CA GLY A 254 50.09 -34.50 64.11
C GLY A 254 49.76 -33.75 65.40
N ASP A 255 48.56 -33.19 65.52
CA ASP A 255 48.10 -32.53 66.74
C ASP A 255 48.02 -33.51 67.92
N SER A 256 47.62 -34.76 67.67
CA SER A 256 47.57 -35.81 68.69
C SER A 256 48.97 -36.23 69.16
N THR A 257 49.92 -36.39 68.25
CA THR A 257 51.31 -36.72 68.60
C THR A 257 52.01 -35.55 69.29
N VAL A 258 51.76 -34.31 68.87
CA VAL A 258 52.24 -33.11 69.57
C VAL A 258 51.68 -33.06 70.99
N ARG A 259 50.38 -33.36 71.19
CA ARG A 259 49.81 -33.47 72.54
C ARG A 259 50.48 -34.55 73.38
N GLU A 260 50.70 -35.73 72.81
CA GLU A 260 51.36 -36.84 73.51
C GLU A 260 52.81 -36.50 73.88
N LEU A 261 53.59 -35.94 72.95
CA LEU A 261 54.97 -35.51 73.19
C LEU A 261 55.05 -34.39 74.22
N LYS A 262 54.12 -33.41 74.19
CA LYS A 262 54.03 -32.39 75.23
C LYS A 262 53.75 -33.00 76.61
N ALA A 263 52.85 -33.98 76.70
CA ALA A 263 52.56 -34.69 77.94
C ALA A 263 53.78 -35.49 78.44
N LYS A 264 54.49 -36.19 77.56
CA LYS A 264 55.74 -36.90 77.89
C LYS A 264 56.83 -35.94 78.35
N LEU A 265 57.02 -34.83 77.63
CA LEU A 265 57.99 -33.79 77.99
C LEU A 265 57.70 -33.25 79.39
N SER A 266 56.45 -32.85 79.66
CA SER A 266 56.01 -32.43 80.99
C SER A 266 56.30 -33.49 82.05
N GLY A 267 56.02 -34.76 81.78
CA GLY A 267 56.33 -35.87 82.70
C GLY A 267 57.83 -36.01 82.98
N THR A 268 58.67 -35.93 81.95
CA THR A 268 60.14 -35.98 82.11
C THR A 268 60.71 -34.73 82.77
N GLU A 269 60.11 -33.56 82.55
CA GLU A 269 60.47 -32.33 83.25
C GLU A 269 60.16 -32.46 84.75
N ASP A 270 59.01 -33.03 85.12
CA ASP A 270 58.64 -33.32 86.50
C ASP A 270 59.59 -34.35 87.15
N GLU A 271 59.99 -35.39 86.42
CA GLU A 271 61.01 -36.35 86.87
C GLU A 271 62.39 -35.70 87.06
N CYS A 272 62.82 -34.88 86.12
CA CYS A 272 64.07 -34.12 86.21
C CYS A 272 64.04 -33.15 87.40
N GLN A 273 62.90 -32.51 87.65
CA GLN A 273 62.70 -31.62 88.78
C GLN A 273 62.75 -32.39 90.12
N ARG A 274 62.13 -33.59 90.19
CA ARG A 274 62.23 -34.50 91.34
C ARG A 274 63.68 -34.94 91.59
N ALA A 275 64.38 -35.38 90.55
CA ALA A 275 65.79 -35.76 90.66
C ALA A 275 66.68 -34.59 91.11
N LYS A 276 66.43 -33.36 90.61
CA LYS A 276 67.12 -32.16 91.11
C LYS A 276 66.85 -31.90 92.59
N GLN A 277 65.60 -32.06 93.04
CA GLN A 277 65.25 -31.92 94.47
C GLN A 277 65.95 -32.98 95.33
N GLU A 278 66.01 -34.22 94.83
CA GLU A 278 66.71 -35.33 95.50
C GLU A 278 68.22 -35.08 95.61
N VAL A 279 68.87 -34.62 94.53
CA VAL A 279 70.28 -34.20 94.54
C VAL A 279 70.52 -33.06 95.54
N LEU A 280 69.63 -32.08 95.62
CA LEU A 280 69.72 -31.00 96.61
C LEU A 280 69.59 -31.53 98.05
N SER A 281 68.69 -32.49 98.29
CA SER A 281 68.52 -33.15 99.58
C SER A 281 69.78 -33.91 99.99
N LEU A 282 70.31 -34.76 99.10
CA LEU A 282 71.53 -35.52 99.32
C LEU A 282 72.74 -34.62 99.55
N ARG A 283 72.84 -33.48 98.83
CA ARG A 283 73.90 -32.48 99.10
C ARG A 283 73.81 -31.90 100.51
N ARG A 284 72.60 -31.60 101.00
CA ARG A 284 72.40 -31.11 102.37
C ARG A 284 72.79 -32.17 103.39
N GLU A 285 72.37 -33.42 103.16
CA GLU A 285 72.73 -34.55 104.01
C GLU A 285 74.24 -34.75 104.07
N ASN A 286 74.93 -34.66 102.93
CA ASN A 286 76.39 -34.76 102.83
C ASN A 286 77.11 -33.63 103.60
N THR A 287 76.63 -32.38 103.50
CA THR A 287 77.17 -31.28 104.34
C THR A 287 76.92 -31.48 105.84
N THR A 288 75.86 -32.20 106.21
CA THR A 288 75.55 -32.50 107.62
C THR A 288 76.50 -33.58 108.16
N LEU A 289 76.74 -34.63 107.37
CA LEU A 289 77.68 -35.69 107.69
C LEU A 289 79.13 -35.19 107.78
N ASP A 290 79.55 -34.26 106.91
CA ASP A 290 80.86 -33.61 106.99
C ASP A 290 81.03 -32.86 108.32
N ALA A 291 79.99 -32.14 108.77
CA ALA A 291 80.01 -31.44 110.05
C ALA A 291 80.09 -32.41 111.25
N GLU A 292 79.36 -33.53 111.20
CA GLU A 292 79.46 -34.58 112.22
C GLU A 292 80.85 -35.25 112.26
N CYS A 293 81.49 -35.41 111.10
CA CYS A 293 82.82 -35.98 110.98
C CYS A 293 83.87 -35.09 111.67
N HIS A 294 83.82 -33.79 111.41
CA HIS A 294 84.70 -32.80 112.06
C HIS A 294 84.54 -32.72 113.58
N GLU A 295 83.31 -32.83 114.10
CA GLU A 295 83.09 -32.86 115.55
C GLU A 295 83.66 -34.13 116.21
N LYS A 296 83.55 -35.29 115.55
CA LYS A 296 84.20 -36.52 116.03
C LYS A 296 85.74 -36.43 115.99
N GLU A 297 86.30 -35.79 114.97
CA GLU A 297 87.74 -35.52 114.86
C GLU A 297 88.26 -34.64 116.02
N LYS A 298 87.49 -33.60 116.40
CA LYS A 298 87.77 -32.76 117.57
C LYS A 298 87.79 -33.57 118.87
N LEU A 299 86.83 -34.48 119.04
CA LEU A 299 86.71 -35.31 120.23
C LEU A 299 87.87 -36.30 120.36
N ILE A 300 88.33 -36.87 119.24
CA ILE A 300 89.50 -37.76 119.19
C ILE A 300 90.76 -37.03 119.64
N ASN A 301 91.00 -35.82 119.13
CA ASN A 301 92.15 -35.01 119.52
C ASN A 301 92.14 -34.65 121.01
N GLN A 302 90.98 -34.34 121.60
CA GLN A 302 90.87 -34.07 123.04
C GLN A 302 91.20 -35.28 123.92
N LEU A 303 90.79 -36.48 123.49
CA LEU A 303 91.08 -37.72 124.21
C LEU A 303 92.55 -38.11 124.13
N GLN A 304 93.22 -37.89 122.99
CA GLN A 304 94.66 -38.13 122.84
C GLN A 304 95.51 -37.28 123.78
N THR A 305 95.20 -35.99 123.92
CA THR A 305 95.92 -35.09 124.84
C THR A 305 95.76 -35.54 126.30
N ARG A 306 94.59 -36.08 126.66
CA ARG A 306 94.29 -36.55 128.02
C ARG A 306 94.99 -37.87 128.36
N VAL A 307 95.21 -38.75 127.38
CA VAL A 307 96.02 -39.96 127.54
C VAL A 307 97.49 -39.62 127.79
N ALA A 308 98.06 -38.68 127.01
CA ALA A 308 99.46 -38.27 127.16
C ALA A 308 99.77 -37.67 128.56
N VAL A 309 98.83 -36.93 129.15
CA VAL A 309 98.98 -36.37 130.51
C VAL A 309 98.97 -37.46 131.59
N LEU A 310 98.08 -38.44 131.47
CA LEU A 310 97.96 -39.53 132.45
C LEU A 310 99.15 -40.50 132.39
N GLU A 311 99.74 -40.73 131.21
CA GLU A 311 100.95 -41.53 131.06
C GLU A 311 102.17 -40.89 131.75
N GLN A 312 102.26 -39.56 131.76
CA GLN A 312 103.35 -38.84 132.44
C GLN A 312 103.19 -38.87 133.98
N GLU A 313 101.95 -38.79 134.51
CA GLU A 313 101.69 -38.91 135.95
C GLU A 313 102.02 -40.30 136.53
N ILE A 314 101.84 -41.37 135.74
CA ILE A 314 102.20 -42.75 136.14
C ILE A 314 103.72 -42.90 136.24
N LYS A 315 104.45 -42.31 135.28
CA LYS A 315 105.92 -42.37 135.22
C LYS A 315 106.58 -41.68 136.42
N ASP A 316 106.02 -40.57 136.87
CA ASP A 316 106.54 -39.81 138.02
C ASP A 316 106.21 -40.49 139.36
N LYS A 317 105.09 -41.24 139.44
CA LYS A 317 104.77 -42.08 140.61
C LYS A 317 105.65 -43.33 140.74
N ASP A 318 106.01 -43.98 139.62
CA ASP A 318 106.89 -45.15 139.65
C ASP A 318 108.32 -44.80 140.13
N GLN A 319 108.84 -43.62 139.77
CA GLN A 319 110.16 -43.18 140.26
C GLN A 319 110.17 -42.86 141.77
N LEU A 320 109.03 -42.44 142.32
CA LEU A 320 108.85 -42.23 143.77
C LEU A 320 108.80 -43.57 144.54
N VAL A 321 108.21 -44.61 143.95
CA VAL A 321 108.16 -45.95 144.55
C VAL A 321 109.55 -46.59 144.62
N VAL A 322 110.41 -46.40 143.61
CA VAL A 322 111.79 -46.92 143.64
C VAL A 322 112.61 -46.25 144.76
N ARG A 323 112.53 -44.92 144.92
CA ARG A 323 113.21 -44.21 146.04
C ARG A 323 112.70 -44.62 147.41
N THR A 324 111.42 -44.98 147.53
CA THR A 324 110.84 -45.41 148.81
C THR A 324 111.24 -46.87 149.14
N LYS A 325 111.53 -47.69 148.13
CA LYS A 325 111.97 -49.08 148.30
C LYS A 325 113.43 -49.20 148.73
N GLU A 326 114.31 -48.33 148.22
CA GLU A 326 115.73 -48.31 148.63
C GLU A 326 115.92 -47.79 150.07
N VAL A 327 115.04 -46.91 150.55
CA VAL A 327 115.03 -46.47 151.97
C VAL A 327 114.45 -47.54 152.90
N LEU A 328 113.62 -48.48 152.40
CA LEU A 328 113.07 -49.56 153.22
C LEU A 328 114.09 -50.69 153.47
N ASP A 329 114.97 -50.96 152.51
CA ASP A 329 116.09 -51.89 152.71
C ASP A 329 117.17 -51.29 153.63
N ALA A 330 117.17 -49.97 153.86
CA ALA A 330 117.92 -49.31 154.92
C ALA A 330 117.35 -49.55 156.34
N THR A 331 116.30 -50.38 156.52
CA THR A 331 115.68 -50.61 157.84
C THR A 331 115.55 -52.06 158.29
N GLN A 332 115.90 -53.07 157.49
CA GLN A 332 115.75 -54.48 157.91
C GLN A 332 117.09 -55.24 157.98
N GLU A 333 118.10 -54.60 158.59
CA GLU A 333 119.33 -55.24 159.10
C GLU A 333 119.31 -55.42 160.64
N GLN A 334 118.17 -55.28 161.33
CA GLN A 334 118.09 -55.53 162.79
C GLN A 334 116.82 -56.26 163.23
N LYS A 335 116.78 -57.58 163.03
CA LYS A 335 116.60 -58.56 164.12
C LYS A 335 116.74 -59.99 163.59
N VAL A 336 117.83 -60.61 164.06
CA VAL A 336 118.29 -62.01 163.98
C VAL A 336 119.07 -62.39 162.73
#